data_AF-A0A9D8FBC4-F1
#
_entry.id   AF-A0A9D8FBC4-F1
#
_cell.length_a   1.000
_cell.length_b   1.000
_cell.length_c   1.000
_cell.angle_alpha   90.00
_cell.angle_beta   90.00
_cell.angle_gamma   90.00
#
_symmetry.space_group_name_H-M   'P 1'
#
loop_
_entity.id
_entity.type
_entity.pdbx_description
1 polymer ?
#
loop_
_entity_poly.entity_id
_entity_poly.type
_entity_poly.pdbx_seq_one_letter_code
_entity_poly.pdbx_strand_id
1 'polypeptide(L)'
;MNSSLYTRAQRAMAELKGAVYELIVENPDGLTNAEIGRRLGIYQGHVGHEGHMSRTILAMLEAEEVVIQNKESKVWSLRKAEVVKQAAQA
;
A
#
# COMPACT_ATOMS: atom_id res chain seq x y z
N MET A 1 -1.31 -12.91 -28.08
CA MET A 1 -1.00 -11.69 -27.30
C MET A 1 0.50 -11.50 -27.29
N ASN A 2 1.01 -10.29 -27.50
CA ASN A 2 2.44 -9.99 -27.43
C ASN A 2 2.90 -10.16 -25.96
N SER A 3 3.32 -11.37 -25.63
CA SER A 3 3.37 -11.89 -24.27
C SER A 3 4.39 -11.19 -23.37
N SER A 4 5.37 -10.48 -23.92
CA SER A 4 6.48 -9.92 -23.11
C SER A 4 6.11 -8.64 -22.37
N LEU A 5 5.37 -7.71 -23.01
CA LEU A 5 5.03 -6.41 -22.41
C LEU A 5 3.97 -6.53 -21.33
N TYR A 6 2.93 -7.34 -21.58
CA TYR A 6 1.91 -7.63 -20.58
C TYR A 6 2.54 -8.28 -19.35
N THR A 7 3.33 -9.35 -19.53
CA THR A 7 4.01 -10.02 -18.41
C THR A 7 4.97 -9.08 -17.68
N ARG A 8 5.69 -8.21 -18.39
CA ARG A 8 6.55 -7.19 -17.75
C ARG A 8 5.74 -6.21 -16.90
N ALA A 9 4.60 -5.74 -17.39
CA ALA A 9 3.72 -4.84 -16.65
C ALA A 9 3.16 -5.52 -15.39
N GLN A 10 2.67 -6.76 -15.50
CA GLN A 10 2.16 -7.50 -14.36
C GLN A 10 3.23 -7.80 -13.31
N ARG A 11 4.46 -8.14 -13.74
CA ARG A 11 5.60 -8.32 -12.83
C ARG A 11 5.93 -7.01 -12.10
N ALA A 12 6.05 -5.90 -12.83
CA ALA A 12 6.32 -4.60 -12.21
C ALA A 12 5.25 -4.22 -11.17
N MET A 13 3.98 -4.52 -11.46
CA MET A 13 2.88 -4.31 -10.52
C MET A 13 3.01 -5.20 -9.27
N ALA A 14 3.33 -6.48 -9.44
CA ALA A 14 3.52 -7.41 -8.33
C ALA A 14 4.69 -6.99 -7.42
N GLU A 15 5.83 -6.60 -8.01
CA GLU A 15 6.99 -6.08 -7.27
C GLU A 15 6.64 -4.81 -6.48
N LEU A 16 5.90 -3.89 -7.09
CA LEU A 16 5.50 -2.65 -6.43
C LEU A 16 4.54 -2.90 -5.26
N LYS A 17 3.57 -3.81 -5.44
CA LYS A 17 2.68 -4.26 -4.36
C LYS A 17 3.45 -4.96 -3.24
N GLY A 18 4.42 -5.81 -3.59
CA GLY A 18 5.29 -6.52 -2.64
C GLY A 18 6.10 -5.56 -1.78
N ALA A 19 6.76 -4.57 -2.39
CA ALA A 19 7.53 -3.57 -1.65
C ALA A 19 6.66 -2.74 -0.68
N VAL A 20 5.43 -2.37 -1.08
CA VAL A 20 4.48 -1.69 -0.18
C VAL A 20 4.08 -2.60 0.99
N TYR A 21 3.78 -3.87 0.71
CA TYR A 21 3.44 -4.85 1.74
C TYR A 21 4.57 -5.05 2.75
N GLU A 22 5.79 -5.31 2.28
CA GLU A 22 6.96 -5.51 3.13
C GLU A 22 7.22 -4.29 4.02
N LEU A 23 7.14 -3.08 3.47
CA LEU A 23 7.28 -1.86 4.26
C LEU A 23 6.22 -1.75 5.36
N ILE A 24 4.97 -2.14 5.10
CA ILE A 24 3.92 -2.13 6.13
C ILE A 24 4.16 -3.22 7.18
N VAL A 25 4.66 -4.40 6.79
CA VAL A 25 5.04 -5.47 7.72
C VAL A 25 6.12 -4.99 8.69
N GLU A 26 7.11 -4.25 8.21
CA GLU A 26 8.19 -3.68 9.02
C GLU A 26 7.74 -2.53 9.94
N ASN A 27 6.53 -1.99 9.75
CA ASN A 27 6.00 -0.85 10.49
C ASN A 27 4.62 -1.21 11.09
N PRO A 28 4.56 -1.97 12.20
CA PRO A 28 3.32 -2.56 12.74
C PRO A 28 2.32 -1.52 13.32
N ASP A 29 2.78 -0.31 13.59
CA ASP A 29 1.92 0.83 13.93
C ASP A 29 1.25 1.47 12.71
N GLY A 30 1.66 1.03 11.51
CA GLY A 30 1.19 1.48 10.21
C GLY A 30 1.88 2.76 9.74
N LEU A 31 1.61 3.12 8.49
CA LEU A 31 2.15 4.32 7.84
C LEU A 31 1.07 5.06 7.05
N THR A 32 1.18 6.38 6.95
CA THR A 32 0.34 7.16 6.03
C THR A 32 0.75 6.92 4.58
N ASN A 33 -0.16 7.22 3.63
CA ASN A 33 0.15 7.18 2.19
C ASN A 33 1.39 8.01 1.82
N ALA A 34 1.59 9.16 2.48
CA ALA A 34 2.72 10.03 2.21
C ALA A 34 4.05 9.44 2.67
N GLU A 35 4.08 8.80 3.84
CA GLU A 35 5.27 8.12 4.33
C GLU A 35 5.66 6.94 3.46
N ILE A 36 4.69 6.09 3.11
CA ILE A 36 4.90 4.95 2.20
C ILE A 36 5.46 5.44 0.87
N GLY A 37 4.80 6.43 0.27
CA GLY A 37 5.24 6.98 -1.00
C GLY A 37 6.67 7.54 -0.95
N ARG A 38 7.03 8.27 0.12
CA ARG A 38 8.36 8.90 0.22
C ARG A 38 9.45 7.86 0.46
N ARG A 39 9.20 6.87 1.33
CA ARG A 39 10.17 5.81 1.63
C ARG A 39 10.47 4.94 0.42
N LEU A 40 9.47 4.71 -0.45
CA LEU A 40 9.62 3.90 -1.66
C LEU A 40 9.94 4.74 -2.92
N GLY A 41 10.08 6.06 -2.80
CA GLY A 41 10.36 6.94 -3.94
C GLY A 41 9.19 7.11 -4.94
N ILE A 42 7.98 6.70 -4.57
CA ILE A 42 6.76 6.74 -5.41
C ILE A 42 5.76 7.83 -4.98
N TYR A 43 6.17 8.78 -4.14
CA TYR A 43 5.34 9.95 -3.78
C TYR A 43 5.31 11.02 -4.87
N GLN A 44 6.16 10.90 -5.89
CA GLN A 44 6.31 11.90 -6.94
C GLN A 44 5.03 12.05 -7.78
N GLY A 45 4.84 13.23 -8.38
CA GLY A 45 3.70 13.59 -9.21
C GLY A 45 3.77 15.04 -9.66
N HIS A 46 2.80 15.49 -10.46
CA HIS A 46 2.62 16.92 -10.71
C HIS A 46 2.19 17.61 -9.40
N VAL A 47 2.53 18.90 -9.24
CA VAL A 47 2.09 19.69 -8.09
C VAL A 47 0.56 19.59 -7.95
N GLY A 48 0.08 19.13 -6.79
CA GLY A 48 -1.33 18.88 -6.51
C GLY A 48 -1.82 17.45 -6.82
N HIS A 49 -0.97 16.60 -7.40
CA HIS A 49 -1.25 15.20 -7.73
C HIS A 49 -0.17 14.25 -7.18
N GLU A 50 0.54 14.65 -6.13
CA GLU A 50 1.51 13.81 -5.44
C GLU A 50 0.86 12.60 -4.75
N GLY A 51 1.59 11.50 -4.67
CA GLY A 51 1.16 10.29 -3.99
C GLY A 51 -0.01 9.56 -4.66
N HIS A 52 -0.32 9.84 -5.93
CA HIS A 52 -1.32 9.09 -6.70
C HIS A 52 -0.88 7.64 -6.90
N MET A 53 0.39 7.40 -7.22
CA MET A 53 0.91 6.04 -7.40
C MET A 53 0.77 5.22 -6.12
N SER A 54 1.28 5.71 -4.99
CA SER A 54 1.15 5.00 -3.71
C SER A 54 -0.32 4.79 -3.32
N ARG A 55 -1.19 5.78 -3.55
CA ARG A 55 -2.63 5.67 -3.27
C ARG A 55 -3.30 4.59 -4.12
N THR A 56 -2.97 4.51 -5.40
CA THR A 56 -3.49 3.46 -6.29
C THR A 56 -3.05 2.08 -5.82
N ILE A 57 -1.78 1.90 -5.47
CA ILE A 57 -1.26 0.62 -4.99
C ILE A 57 -1.92 0.20 -3.68
N LEU A 58 -2.09 1.13 -2.74
CA LEU A 58 -2.78 0.87 -1.48
C LEU A 58 -4.26 0.49 -1.70
N ALA A 59 -4.95 1.17 -2.61
CA ALA A 59 -6.33 0.82 -2.96
C ALA A 59 -6.43 -0.59 -3.59
N MET A 60 -5.46 -0.99 -4.42
CA MET A 60 -5.41 -2.35 -4.96
C MET A 60 -5.21 -3.38 -3.85
N LEU A 61 -4.26 -3.15 -2.94
CA LEU A 61 -4.01 -4.04 -1.80
C LEU A 61 -5.19 -4.08 -0.81
N GLU A 62 -5.93 -2.98 -0.66
CA GLU A 62 -7.14 -2.93 0.16
C GLU A 62 -8.26 -3.77 -0.46
N ALA A 63 -8.47 -3.65 -1.77
CA ALA A 63 -9.45 -4.45 -2.52
C ALA A 63 -9.08 -5.94 -2.52
N GLU A 64 -7.80 -6.26 -2.45
CA GLU A 64 -7.27 -7.62 -2.25
C GLU A 64 -7.31 -8.07 -0.78
N GLU A 65 -7.91 -7.27 0.11
CA GLU A 65 -8.05 -7.51 1.56
C GLU A 65 -6.73 -7.67 2.33
N VAL A 66 -5.60 -7.24 1.76
CA VAL A 66 -4.27 -7.34 2.37
C VAL A 66 -4.06 -6.28 3.44
N VAL A 67 -4.45 -5.04 3.14
CA VAL A 67 -4.31 -3.88 4.02
C VAL A 67 -5.65 -3.21 4.28
N ILE A 68 -5.66 -2.30 5.25
CA ILE A 68 -6.82 -1.48 5.59
C ILE A 68 -6.36 -0.08 5.99
N GLN A 69 -7.13 0.94 5.62
CA GLN A 69 -6.91 2.30 6.10
C GLN A 69 -7.77 2.60 7.32
N ASN A 70 -7.15 3.12 8.38
CA ASN A 70 -7.88 3.80 9.43
C ASN A 70 -8.42 5.15 8.91
N LYS A 71 -9.73 5.34 8.93
CA LYS A 71 -10.39 6.54 8.35
C LYS A 71 -10.07 7.83 9.09
N GLU A 72 -9.71 7.76 10.37
CA GLU A 72 -9.40 8.92 11.19
C GLU A 72 -7.92 9.29 11.07
N SER A 73 -7.02 8.36 11.40
CA SER A 73 -5.57 8.62 11.38
C SER A 73 -4.97 8.59 9.97
N LYS A 74 -5.70 8.08 8.98
CA LYS A 74 -5.25 7.87 7.59
C LYS A 74 -4.08 6.90 7.43
N VAL A 75 -3.75 6.19 8.50
CA VAL A 75 -2.70 5.18 8.56
C VAL A 75 -3.17 3.89 7.88
N TRP A 76 -2.26 3.24 7.17
CA TRP A 76 -2.43 1.94 6.54
C TRP A 76 -1.69 0.88 7.36
N SER A 77 -2.39 -0.22 7.65
CA SER A 77 -1.86 -1.37 8.39
C SER A 77 -2.28 -2.68 7.72
N LEU A 78 -1.65 -3.79 8.12
CA LEU A 78 -2.10 -5.11 7.71
C LEU A 78 -3.50 -5.38 8.27
N ARG A 79 -4.42 -5.86 7.42
CA ARG A 79 -5.78 -6.19 7.85
C ARG A 79 -5.82 -7.17 9.01
N LYS A 80 -4.98 -8.21 8.99
CA LYS A 80 -4.89 -9.20 10.07
C LYS A 80 -4.45 -8.58 11.40
N ALA A 81 -3.50 -7.65 11.38
CA ALA A 81 -3.02 -6.99 12.59
C ALA A 81 -4.11 -6.10 13.20
N GLU A 82 -4.88 -5.39 12.36
CA GLU A 82 -5.98 -4.54 12.80
C GLU A 82 -7.10 -5.35 13.46
N VAL A 83 -7.49 -6.49 12.87
CA VAL A 83 -8.51 -7.40 13.45
C VAL A 83 -8.09 -7.89 14.84
N VAL A 84 -6.81 -8.24 15.02
CA VAL A 84 -6.29 -8.67 16.33
C VAL A 84 -6.30 -7.53 17.34
N LYS A 85 -5.89 -6.31 16.95
CA LYS A 85 -5.94 -5.13 17.82
C LYS A 85 -7.37 -4.83 18.30
N GLN A 86 -8.36 -4.95 17.40
CA GLN A 86 -9.77 -4.74 17.74
C GLN A 86 -10.32 -5.84 18.65
N ALA A 87 -9.97 -7.11 18.42
CA ALA A 87 -10.39 -8.23 19.26
C ALA A 87 -9.79 -8.19 20.67
N ALA A 88 -8.60 -7.60 20.85
CA ALA A 88 -7.97 -7.45 22.16
C ALA A 88 -8.53 -6.28 23.00
N GLN A 89 -9.37 -5.43 22.40
CA GLN A 89 -9.98 -4.26 23.05
C GLN A 89 -11.46 -4.46 23.41
N ALA A 90 -12.04 -5.62 23.07
CA ALA A 90 -13.42 -6.01 23.36
C ALA A 90 -13.49 -7.00 24.53
#